data_AF-A0A0J6GHK9-F1
#
_entry.id   AF-A0A0J6GHK9-F1
#
_cell.length_a   1.000
_cell.length_b   1.000
_cell.length_c   1.000
_cell.angle_alpha   90.00
_cell.angle_beta   90.00
_cell.angle_gamma   90.00
#
_symmetry.space_group_name_H-M   'P 1'
#
loop_
_entity.id
_entity.type
_entity.pdbx_description
1 polymer ?
#
loop_
_entity_poly.entity_id
_entity_poly.type
_entity_poly.pdbx_seq_one_letter_code
_entity_poly.pdbx_strand_id
1 'polypeptide(L)'
;MMAKDLFVFESSFELLNIRTKTTWYSLLLNIQRARSDALAHTHLHTGKGFLQALRDAELIDNMSEGVMGFYLHRAWMGALERLKSVEV
;
A
#
# COMPACT_ATOMS: atom_id res chain seq x y z
N MET A 1 -6.24 -7.32 9.47
CA MET A 1 -5.90 -5.92 9.77
C MET A 1 -6.96 -5.40 10.73
N MET A 2 -6.56 -4.98 11.94
CA MET A 2 -7.52 -4.55 12.97
C MET A 2 -8.01 -3.13 12.67
N ALA A 3 -9.27 -2.82 13.03
CA ALA A 3 -9.93 -1.53 12.79
C ALA A 3 -9.15 -0.30 13.30
N LYS A 4 -8.23 -0.50 14.25
CA LYS A 4 -7.37 0.54 14.82
C LYS A 4 -6.34 1.09 13.84
N ASP A 5 -5.83 0.25 12.93
CA ASP A 5 -4.87 0.68 11.89
C ASP A 5 -5.56 1.49 10.79
N LEU A 6 -6.87 1.27 10.57
CA LEU A 6 -7.68 1.98 9.59
C LEU A 6 -7.98 3.43 10.04
N PHE A 7 -8.23 3.62 11.34
CA PHE A 7 -8.63 4.92 11.91
C PHE A 7 -7.47 5.93 11.92
N VAL A 8 -6.24 5.47 12.19
CA VAL A 8 -5.02 6.30 12.08
C VAL A 8 -4.82 6.77 10.65
N PHE A 9 -5.15 5.93 9.67
CA PHE A 9 -4.94 6.23 8.27
C PHE A 9 -6.00 7.22 7.71
N GLU A 10 -7.23 7.23 8.24
CA GLU A 10 -8.23 8.22 7.81
C GLU A 10 -7.88 9.65 8.23
N SER A 11 -7.32 9.84 9.43
CA SER A 11 -6.90 11.15 9.95
C SER A 11 -5.51 11.58 9.49
N SER A 12 -4.63 10.67 9.07
CA SER A 12 -3.24 11.00 8.71
C SER A 12 -3.07 11.62 7.32
N PHE A 13 -4.10 11.59 6.46
CA PHE A 13 -4.02 12.10 5.09
C PHE A 13 -5.21 12.99 4.74
N GLU A 14 -5.29 14.15 5.38
CA GLU A 14 -6.42 15.09 5.24
C GLU A 14 -6.58 15.63 3.81
N LEU A 15 -5.47 15.81 3.08
CA LEU A 15 -5.48 16.30 1.69
C LEU A 15 -5.98 15.26 0.67
N LEU A 16 -6.04 13.98 1.05
CA LEU A 16 -6.47 12.93 0.14
C LEU A 16 -7.99 12.78 0.19
N ASN A 17 -8.62 12.93 -0.98
CA ASN A 17 -10.03 12.61 -1.13
C ASN A 17 -10.29 11.10 -0.94
N ILE A 18 -11.56 10.75 -0.73
CA ILE A 18 -12.00 9.36 -0.49
C ILE A 18 -11.55 8.41 -1.60
N ARG A 19 -11.60 8.83 -2.87
CA ARG A 19 -11.22 8.00 -4.01
C ARG A 19 -9.74 7.65 -3.97
N THR A 20 -8.88 8.62 -3.68
CA THR A 20 -7.44 8.42 -3.55
C THR A 20 -7.12 7.45 -2.40
N LYS A 21 -7.81 7.60 -1.26
CA LYS A 21 -7.69 6.67 -0.12
C LYS A 21 -8.13 5.25 -0.51
N THR A 22 -9.28 5.09 -1.18
CA THR A 22 -9.76 3.78 -1.66
C THR A 22 -8.80 3.13 -2.65
N THR A 23 -8.23 3.90 -3.59
CA THR A 23 -7.23 3.41 -4.53
C THR A 23 -6.00 2.89 -3.79
N TRP A 24 -5.51 3.64 -2.80
CA TRP A 24 -4.39 3.22 -1.97
C TRP A 24 -4.66 1.88 -1.26
N TYR A 25 -5.80 1.76 -0.57
CA TYR A 25 -6.16 0.51 0.10
C TYR A 25 -6.30 -0.66 -0.87
N SER A 26 -6.84 -0.41 -2.06
CA SER A 26 -7.00 -1.43 -3.11
C SER A 26 -5.64 -1.94 -3.58
N LEU A 27 -4.64 -1.07 -3.70
CA LEU A 27 -3.27 -1.48 -4.06
C LEU A 27 -2.66 -2.40 -2.99
N LEU A 28 -2.78 -2.04 -1.71
CA LEU A 28 -2.29 -2.89 -0.61
C LEU A 28 -2.98 -4.27 -0.60
N LEU A 29 -4.30 -4.30 -0.77
CA LEU A 29 -5.07 -5.54 -0.85
C LEU A 29 -4.68 -6.39 -2.07
N ASN A 30 -4.45 -5.77 -3.23
CA ASN A 30 -4.03 -6.48 -4.44
C ASN A 30 -2.66 -7.13 -4.27
N ILE A 31 -1.71 -6.45 -3.60
CA ILE A 31 -0.42 -7.05 -3.24
C ILE A 31 -0.63 -8.25 -2.31
N GLN A 32 -1.37 -8.07 -1.21
CA GLN A 32 -1.61 -9.12 -0.23
C GLN A 32 -2.35 -10.33 -0.79
N ARG A 33 -3.18 -10.14 -1.82
CA ARG A 33 -3.98 -11.19 -2.47
C ARG A 33 -3.37 -11.74 -3.75
N ALA A 34 -2.20 -11.23 -4.17
CA ALA A 34 -1.53 -11.68 -5.38
C ALA A 34 -1.34 -13.20 -5.39
N ARG A 35 -1.57 -13.86 -6.52
CA ARG A 35 -1.49 -15.34 -6.60
C ARG A 35 -0.12 -15.84 -7.06
N SER A 36 0.81 -14.92 -7.31
CA SER A 36 2.18 -15.21 -7.72
C SER A 36 3.10 -14.06 -7.35
N ASP A 37 4.40 -14.34 -7.29
CA ASP A 37 5.43 -13.35 -7.04
C ASP A 37 5.42 -12.24 -8.10
N ALA A 38 5.23 -12.61 -9.38
CA ALA A 38 5.14 -11.66 -10.48
C ALA A 38 3.98 -10.66 -10.33
N LEU A 39 2.80 -11.14 -9.88
CA LEU A 39 1.65 -10.26 -9.61
C LEU A 39 1.89 -9.37 -8.40
N ALA A 40 2.46 -9.92 -7.32
CA ALA A 40 2.79 -9.15 -6.13
C ALA A 40 3.78 -8.02 -6.45
N HIS A 41 4.80 -8.34 -7.26
CA HIS A 41 5.79 -7.38 -7.73
C HIS A 41 5.20 -6.31 -8.64
N THR A 42 4.29 -6.68 -9.55
CA THR A 42 3.59 -5.72 -10.42
C THR A 42 2.81 -4.71 -9.58
N HIS A 43 2.01 -5.17 -8.62
CA HIS A 43 1.24 -4.28 -7.75
C HIS A 43 2.11 -3.43 -6.82
N LEU A 44 3.26 -3.93 -6.37
CA LEU A 44 4.26 -3.14 -5.65
C LEU A 44 4.75 -1.96 -6.48
N HIS A 45 5.14 -2.20 -7.74
CA HIS A 45 5.59 -1.12 -8.64
C HIS A 45 4.49 -0.10 -8.90
N THR A 46 3.24 -0.55 -9.11
CA THR A 46 2.10 0.36 -9.21
C THR A 46 1.93 1.20 -7.94
N GLY A 47 2.08 0.59 -6.76
CA GLY A 47 2.03 1.28 -5.48
C GLY A 47 3.12 2.35 -5.31
N LYS A 48 4.36 2.05 -5.75
CA LYS A 48 5.46 3.01 -5.74
C LYS A 48 5.20 4.20 -6.68
N GLY A 49 4.74 3.93 -7.89
CA GLY A 49 4.39 4.99 -8.85
C GLY A 49 3.23 5.87 -8.36
N PHE A 50 2.22 5.26 -7.72
CA PHE A 50 1.13 5.99 -7.09
C PHE A 50 1.63 6.89 -5.96
N LEU A 51 2.52 6.39 -5.10
CA LEU A 51 3.11 7.17 -4.02
C LEU A 51 3.91 8.37 -4.55
N GLN A 52 4.75 8.15 -5.57
CA GLN A 52 5.50 9.20 -6.23
C GLN A 52 4.57 10.28 -6.80
N ALA A 53 3.51 9.88 -7.49
CA ALA A 53 2.55 10.82 -8.06
C ALA A 53 1.85 11.68 -6.99
N LEU A 54 1.56 11.12 -5.80
CA LEU A 54 1.02 11.90 -4.69
C LEU A 54 2.05 12.89 -4.13
N ARG A 55 3.32 12.51 -4.07
CA ARG A 55 4.41 13.37 -3.60
C ARG A 55 4.66 14.52 -4.58
N ASP A 56 4.72 14.21 -5.87
CA ASP A 56 4.92 15.20 -6.95
C ASP A 56 3.75 16.19 -7.04
N ALA A 57 2.54 15.75 -6.71
CA ALA A 57 1.35 16.60 -6.62
C ALA A 57 1.21 17.34 -5.27
N GLU A 58 2.20 17.20 -4.37
CA GLU A 58 2.22 17.81 -3.02
C GLU A 58 0.99 17.43 -2.15
N LEU A 59 0.35 16.30 -2.45
CA LEU A 59 -0.82 15.80 -1.71
C LEU A 59 -0.43 15.07 -0.42
N ILE A 60 0.84 14.73 -0.27
CA ILE A 60 1.43 14.12 0.91
C ILE A 60 2.79 14.76 1.22
N ASP A 61 3.12 14.85 2.50
CA ASP A 61 4.45 15.26 2.98
C ASP A 61 5.42 14.08 3.11
N ASN A 62 6.67 14.36 3.48
CA ASN A 62 7.70 13.31 3.65
C ASN A 62 7.31 12.28 4.73
N MET A 63 6.61 12.70 5.78
CA MET A 63 6.20 11.80 6.86
C MET A 63 5.13 10.83 6.36
N SER A 64 4.12 11.37 5.69
CA SER A 64 3.05 10.66 5.01
C SER A 64 3.59 9.67 3.98
N GLU A 65 4.56 10.12 3.16
CA GLU A 65 5.26 9.26 2.21
C GLU A 65 5.95 8.08 2.90
N GLY A 66 6.68 8.34 3.98
CA GLY A 66 7.34 7.30 4.77
C GLY A 66 6.35 6.27 5.35
N VAL A 67 5.23 6.73 5.90
CA VAL A 67 4.17 5.86 6.45
C VAL A 67 3.55 5.01 5.34
N MET A 68 3.17 5.62 4.21
CA MET A 68 2.61 4.89 3.07
C MET A 68 3.61 3.87 2.51
N GLY A 69 4.87 4.26 2.34
CA GLY A 69 5.95 3.38 1.89
C GLY A 69 6.17 2.19 2.83
N PHE A 70 6.12 2.40 4.14
CA PHE A 70 6.19 1.32 5.14
C PHE A 70 5.06 0.30 4.96
N TYR A 71 3.81 0.75 4.83
CA TYR A 71 2.68 -0.16 4.64
C TYR A 71 2.71 -0.90 3.30
N LEU A 72 3.21 -0.25 2.24
CA LEU A 72 3.44 -0.88 0.95
C LEU A 72 4.46 -2.01 1.05
N HIS A 73 5.59 -1.75 1.70
CA HIS A 73 6.62 -2.76 1.93
C HIS A 73 6.10 -3.91 2.79
N ARG A 74 5.35 -3.61 3.87
CA ARG A 74 4.74 -4.63 4.75
C ARG A 74 3.75 -5.51 3.99
N ALA A 75 2.91 -4.93 3.13
CA ALA A 75 1.99 -5.69 2.30
C ALA A 75 2.72 -6.66 1.36
N TRP A 76 3.82 -6.21 0.75
CA TRP A 76 4.65 -7.04 -0.12
C TRP A 76 5.33 -8.18 0.63
N MET A 77 5.96 -7.90 1.78
CA MET A 77 6.61 -8.93 2.59
C MET A 77 5.63 -10.02 3.03
N GLY A 78 4.43 -9.61 3.48
CA GLY A 78 3.37 -10.58 3.84
C GLY A 78 2.87 -11.40 2.64
N ALA A 79 2.87 -10.83 1.43
CA ALA A 79 2.54 -11.59 0.22
C ALA A 79 3.61 -12.64 -0.10
N LEU A 80 4.90 -12.28 -0.03
CA LEU A 80 6.01 -13.20 -0.28
C LEU A 80 6.05 -14.36 0.72
N GLU A 81 5.87 -14.06 2.01
CA GLU A 81 5.84 -15.08 3.06
C GLU A 81 4.72 -16.10 2.81
N ARG A 82 3.51 -15.61 2.50
CA ARG A 82 2.38 -16.46 2.15
C ARG A 82 2.68 -17.31 0.91
N LEU A 83 3.20 -16.72 -0.16
CA LEU A 83 3.46 -17.44 -1.42
C LEU A 83 4.49 -18.56 -1.23
N LYS A 84 5.56 -18.31 -0.45
CA LYS A 84 6.53 -19.35 -0.05
C LYS A 84 5.91 -20.47 0.77
N SER A 85 4.94 -20.15 1.63
CA SER A 85 4.26 -21.17 2.45
C SER A 85 3.33 -22.10 1.67
N VAL A 86 2.94 -21.75 0.44
CA VAL A 86 2.10 -22.58 -0.44
C VAL A 86 2.93 -23.58 -1.26
N GLU A 87 4.24 -23.36 -1.37
CA GLU A 87 5.15 -24.21 -2.14
C GLU A 87 5.67 -25.45 -1.35
N VAL A 88 5.08 -25.75 -0.18
CA VAL A 88 5.45 -26.89 0.69
C VAL A 88 4.39 -27.98 0.66
#